data_AF-A0A1F9EP99-F1
#
_entry.id   AF-A0A1F9EP99-F1
#
_cell.length_a   1.000
_cell.length_b   1.000
_cell.length_c   1.000
_cell.angle_alpha   90.00
_cell.angle_beta   90.00
_cell.angle_gamma   90.00
#
_symmetry.space_group_name_H-M   'P 1'
#
loop_
_entity.id
_entity.type
_entity.pdbx_description
1 polymer ?
#
loop_
_entity_poly.entity_id
_entity_poly.type
_entity_poly.pdbx_seq_one_letter_code
_entity_poly.pdbx_strand_id
1 'polypeptide(L)'
;MPENEKEVLTALRLTYGSGMLNGPFSLLFGHSNGLVGINDRIKLRPLVAAVKGDKTYMASEESAIREICPNPDKVWSPRAGDPVIVELED
;
A
#
# COMPACT_ATOMS: atom_id res chain seq x y z
N MET A 1 -10.68 -18.37 -7.26
CA MET A 1 -11.50 -17.15 -7.26
C MET A 1 -12.93 -17.56 -7.60
N PRO A 2 -13.93 -17.19 -6.78
CA PRO A 2 -15.34 -17.34 -7.10
C PRO A 2 -15.69 -16.71 -8.45
N GLU A 3 -16.70 -17.23 -9.15
CA GLU A 3 -17.00 -16.81 -10.54
C GLU A 3 -17.39 -15.32 -10.62
N ASN A 4 -18.20 -14.83 -9.67
CA ASN A 4 -18.58 -13.42 -9.62
C ASN A 4 -17.35 -12.49 -9.47
N GLU A 5 -16.41 -12.84 -8.57
CA GLU A 5 -15.19 -12.05 -8.37
C GLU A 5 -14.35 -12.01 -9.65
N LYS A 6 -14.29 -13.13 -10.37
CA LYS A 6 -13.60 -13.22 -11.66
C LYS A 6 -14.24 -12.31 -12.73
N GLU A 7 -15.56 -12.32 -12.83
CA GLU A 7 -16.30 -11.45 -13.77
C GLU A 7 -16.03 -9.97 -13.48
N VAL A 8 -16.11 -9.56 -12.21
CA VAL A 8 -15.85 -8.17 -11.79
C VAL A 8 -14.42 -7.74 -12.11
N LEU A 9 -13.42 -8.54 -11.75
CA LEU A 9 -12.02 -8.21 -12.05
C LEU A 9 -11.73 -8.18 -13.57
N THR A 10 -12.39 -9.04 -14.34
CA THR A 10 -12.28 -9.05 -15.81
C THR A 10 -12.85 -7.76 -16.40
N ALA A 11 -14.04 -7.34 -15.95
CA ALA A 11 -14.66 -6.10 -16.39
C ALA A 11 -13.78 -4.88 -16.08
N LEU A 12 -13.26 -4.77 -14.85
CA LEU A 12 -12.34 -3.69 -14.45
C LEU A 12 -11.10 -3.63 -15.36
N ARG A 13 -10.50 -4.78 -15.66
CA ARG A 13 -9.31 -4.86 -16.52
C ARG A 13 -9.58 -4.40 -17.95
N LEU A 14 -10.75 -4.74 -18.51
CA LEU A 14 -11.15 -4.35 -19.85
C LEU A 14 -11.46 -2.84 -19.92
N THR A 15 -12.21 -2.32 -18.94
CA THR A 15 -12.63 -0.92 -18.93
C THR A 15 -11.48 0.05 -18.65
N TYR A 16 -10.60 -0.28 -17.69
CA TYR A 16 -9.52 0.61 -17.24
C TYR A 16 -8.13 0.16 -17.73
N GLY A 17 -8.08 -0.56 -18.86
CA GLY A 17 -6.83 -1.12 -19.39
C GLY A 17 -5.72 -0.10 -19.60
N SER A 18 -6.08 1.11 -20.05
CA SER A 18 -5.17 2.25 -20.26
C SER A 18 -4.68 2.90 -18.96
N GLY A 19 -5.43 2.74 -17.86
CA GLY A 19 -5.09 3.28 -16.54
C GLY A 19 -4.25 2.33 -15.68
N MET A 20 -3.85 1.16 -16.21
CA MET A 20 -3.08 0.21 -15.44
C MET A 20 -1.66 0.70 -15.17
N LEU A 21 -1.31 0.70 -13.88
CA LEU A 21 0.04 0.95 -13.41
C LEU A 21 0.90 -0.30 -13.66
N ASN A 22 1.78 -0.22 -14.65
CA ASN A 22 2.77 -1.26 -14.96
C ASN A 22 4.19 -0.73 -14.73
N GLY A 23 5.06 -1.58 -14.21
CA GLY A 23 6.46 -1.26 -13.93
C GLY A 23 6.77 -1.14 -12.44
N PRO A 24 8.05 -0.94 -12.07
CA PRO A 24 8.47 -0.81 -10.68
C PRO A 24 7.89 0.45 -10.04
N PHE A 25 7.10 0.31 -8.98
CA PHE A 25 6.63 1.47 -8.22
C PHE A 25 6.42 1.13 -6.74
N SER A 26 6.57 2.17 -5.92
CA SER A 26 6.11 2.24 -4.54
C SER A 26 5.51 3.64 -4.39
N LEU A 27 4.20 3.71 -4.19
CA LEU A 27 3.43 4.94 -4.21
C LEU A 27 2.77 5.14 -2.84
N LEU A 28 2.81 6.38 -2.36
CA LEU A 28 1.92 6.85 -1.31
C LEU A 28 1.02 7.93 -1.88
N PHE A 29 -0.28 7.83 -1.64
CA PHE A 29 -1.22 8.90 -1.96
C PHE A 29 -2.14 9.16 -0.78
N GLY A 30 -2.25 10.45 -0.42
CA GLY A 30 -3.18 10.92 0.60
C GLY A 30 -4.46 11.45 -0.05
N HIS A 31 -5.57 11.31 0.66
CA HIS A 31 -6.84 11.95 0.36
C HIS A 31 -7.45 12.51 1.66
N SER A 32 -8.59 13.18 1.56
CA SER A 32 -9.23 13.85 2.72
C SER A 32 -9.54 12.94 3.90
N ASN A 33 -9.65 11.63 3.66
CA ASN A 33 -10.10 10.66 4.66
C ASN A 33 -8.99 9.67 5.03
N GLY A 34 -7.77 9.80 4.50
CA GLY A 34 -6.78 8.75 4.69
C GLY A 34 -5.52 8.83 3.85
N LEU A 35 -4.71 7.79 4.01
CA LEU A 35 -3.46 7.55 3.31
C LEU A 35 -3.43 6.10 2.81
N VAL A 36 -3.00 5.93 1.56
CA VAL A 36 -2.79 4.60 0.97
C VAL A 36 -1.35 4.47 0.49
N GLY A 37 -0.71 3.37 0.86
CA GLY A 37 0.60 2.95 0.36
C GLY A 37 0.49 1.64 -0.42
N ILE A 38 1.04 1.58 -1.63
CA ILE A 38 1.01 0.37 -2.48
C ILE A 38 2.28 0.25 -3.31
N ASN A 39 2.66 -0.98 -3.63
CA ASN A 39 3.79 -1.30 -4.51
C ASN A 39 3.33 -2.14 -5.71
N ASP A 40 4.19 -2.23 -6.71
CA ASP A 40 3.93 -3.01 -7.90
C ASP A 40 3.73 -4.52 -7.60
N ARG A 41 3.06 -5.22 -8.53
CA ARG A 41 2.64 -6.62 -8.36
C ARG A 41 3.79 -7.61 -8.14
N ILE A 42 5.03 -7.24 -8.46
CA ILE A 42 6.22 -8.09 -8.27
C ILE A 42 7.22 -7.50 -7.26
N LYS A 43 6.86 -6.38 -6.61
CA LYS A 43 7.60 -5.70 -5.55
C LYS A 43 9.04 -5.33 -5.93
N LEU A 44 9.19 -4.66 -7.06
CA LEU A 44 10.49 -4.17 -7.53
C LEU A 44 10.97 -2.89 -6.83
N ARG A 45 10.12 -2.26 -6.02
CA ARG A 45 10.48 -1.16 -5.12
C ARG A 45 10.11 -1.50 -3.68
N PRO A 46 10.95 -1.12 -2.70
CA PRO A 46 10.67 -1.41 -1.31
C PRO A 46 9.55 -0.50 -0.78
N LEU A 47 8.77 -1.06 0.14
CA LEU A 47 7.81 -0.36 0.99
C LEU A 47 7.84 -1.07 2.33
N VAL A 48 8.05 -0.30 3.39
CA VAL A 48 7.97 -0.73 4.77
C VAL A 48 6.85 0.08 5.42
N ALA A 49 5.99 -0.60 6.17
CA ALA A 49 4.95 0.00 6.98
C ALA A 49 5.19 -0.35 8.45
N ALA A 50 4.82 0.56 9.34
CA ALA A 50 4.89 0.34 10.77
C ALA A 50 3.74 1.04 11.49
N VAL A 51 3.40 0.56 12.68
CA VAL A 51 2.37 1.15 13.55
C VAL A 51 2.94 1.38 14.95
N LYS A 52 2.57 2.50 15.57
CA LYS A 52 2.74 2.76 16.99
C LYS A 52 1.52 3.49 17.54
N GLY A 53 0.73 2.82 18.39
CA GLY A 53 -0.55 3.35 18.85
C GLY A 53 -1.46 3.74 17.68
N ASP A 54 -1.87 5.02 17.63
CA ASP A 54 -2.72 5.64 16.60
C ASP A 54 -1.95 6.08 15.34
N LYS A 55 -0.62 5.87 15.30
CA LYS A 55 0.23 6.36 14.20
C LYS A 55 0.63 5.25 13.26
N THR A 56 0.45 5.49 11.97
CA THR A 56 0.98 4.64 10.91
C THR A 56 2.13 5.36 10.20
N TYR A 57 3.22 4.63 9.97
CA TYR A 57 4.40 5.09 9.26
C TYR A 57 4.58 4.26 8.01
N MET A 58 5.03 4.89 6.93
CA MET A 58 5.38 4.22 5.69
C MET A 58 6.63 4.87 5.09
N ALA A 59 7.60 4.06 4.66
CA ALA A 59 8.83 4.53 4.05
C ALA A 59 9.43 3.47 3.12
N SER A 60 10.43 3.85 2.33
CA SER A 60 11.20 2.90 1.52
C SER A 60 12.05 1.96 2.37
N GLU A 61 12.44 2.36 3.59
CA GLU A 61 13.30 1.60 4.50
C GLU A 61 12.82 1.73 5.95
N GLU A 62 13.09 0.71 6.77
CA GLU A 62 12.77 0.74 8.20
C GLU A 62 13.62 1.77 8.98
N SER A 63 14.84 2.05 8.52
CA SER A 63 15.75 3.03 9.11
C SER A 63 15.10 4.41 9.27
N ALA A 64 14.45 4.90 8.20
CA ALA A 64 13.74 6.17 8.19
C ALA A 64 12.56 6.20 9.18
N ILE A 65 11.87 5.08 9.34
CA ILE A 65 10.79 4.95 10.33
C ILE A 65 11.38 5.02 11.75
N ARG A 66 12.47 4.29 12.00
CA ARG A 66 13.09 4.20 13.33
C ARG A 66 13.73 5.50 13.79
N GLU A 67 14.18 6.34 12.86
CA GLU A 67 14.65 7.69 13.19
C GLU A 67 13.55 8.54 13.85
N ILE A 68 12.31 8.40 13.38
CA ILE A 68 11.14 9.15 13.92
C ILE A 68 10.50 8.41 15.09
N CYS A 69 10.42 7.08 15.00
CA CYS A 69 9.77 6.20 15.96
C CYS A 69 10.70 5.02 16.28
N PRO A 70 11.58 5.14 17.30
CA PRO A 70 12.62 4.13 17.57
C PRO A 70 12.09 2.73 17.88
N ASN A 71 10.93 2.67 18.53
CA ASN A 71 10.28 1.43 18.99
C ASN A 71 8.81 1.39 18.51
N PRO A 72 8.55 1.03 17.24
CA PRO A 72 7.20 0.79 16.74
C PRO A 72 6.64 -0.54 17.28
N ASP A 73 5.33 -0.64 17.42
CA ASP A 73 4.64 -1.83 17.94
C ASP A 73 4.64 -2.96 16.90
N LYS A 74 4.59 -2.59 15.62
CA LYS A 74 4.63 -3.51 14.48
C LYS A 74 5.41 -2.89 13.33
N VAL A 75 6.24 -3.69 12.67
CA VAL A 75 6.90 -3.34 11.40
C VAL A 75 6.70 -4.49 10.43
N TRP A 76 6.38 -4.18 9.18
CA TRP A 76 6.27 -5.19 8.14
C TRP A 76 6.52 -4.58 6.76
N SER A 77 6.85 -5.45 5.81
CA SER A 77 6.94 -5.09 4.40
C SER A 77 5.69 -5.63 3.68
N PRO A 78 4.75 -4.78 3.21
CA PRO A 78 3.50 -5.23 2.57
C PRO A 78 3.75 -6.21 1.43
N ARG A 79 2.85 -7.16 1.19
CA ARG A 79 2.98 -8.10 0.06
C ARG A 79 2.88 -7.34 -1.26
N ALA A 80 3.47 -7.90 -2.31
CA ALA A 80 3.49 -7.30 -3.63
C ALA A 80 2.06 -7.03 -4.14
N GLY A 81 1.76 -5.79 -4.51
CA GLY A 81 0.43 -5.39 -4.99
C GLY A 81 -0.65 -5.26 -3.92
N ASP A 82 -0.37 -5.60 -2.65
CA ASP A 82 -1.33 -5.42 -1.55
C ASP A 82 -1.19 -3.99 -1.00
N PRO A 83 -2.29 -3.21 -0.98
CA PRO A 83 -2.26 -1.87 -0.39
C PRO A 83 -2.27 -1.93 1.14
N VAL A 84 -1.63 -0.94 1.77
CA VAL A 84 -1.86 -0.55 3.16
C VAL A 84 -2.76 0.68 3.12
N ILE A 85 -3.96 0.56 3.69
CA ILE A 85 -4.97 1.62 3.73
C ILE A 85 -5.11 2.08 5.17
N VAL A 86 -4.99 3.39 5.39
CA VAL A 86 -5.12 4.04 6.70
C VAL A 86 -6.21 5.09 6.57
N GLU A 87 -7.24 4.99 7.40
CA GLU A 87 -8.31 5.98 7.49
C GLU A 87 -8.00 6.95 8.63
N LEU A 88 -8.32 8.22 8.44
CA LEU A 88 -8.25 9.22 9.51
C LEU A 88 -9.47 9.05 10.42
N GLU A 89 -9.26 9.22 11.72
CA GLU A 89 -10.35 9.36 12.68
C GLU A 89 -11.02 10.74 12.52
N ASP A 90 -12.33 10.80 12.76
CA ASP A 90 -13.13 12.04 12.69
C ASP A 90 -12.76 13.07 13.77
#